data_AF-X1EZ64-F1
#
_entry.id   AF-X1EZ64-F1
#
_cell.length_a   1.000
_cell.length_b   1.000
_cell.length_c   1.000
_cell.angle_alpha   90.00
_cell.angle_beta   90.00
_cell.angle_gamma   90.00
#
_symmetry.space_group_name_H-M   'P 1'
#
loop_
_entity.id
_entity.type
_entity.pdbx_description
1 polymer ?
#
loop_
_entity_poly.entity_id
_entity_poly.type
_entity_poly.pdbx_seq_one_letter_code
_entity_poly.pdbx_strand_id
1 'polypeptide(L)'
;MGNGTITDIDAESCHYRGVVWDTISRGDPGNVAPADTLYSDYALDLGVYGVGAFTKSMTGLIPVTTYFYRACAKNGGGWDYGAEQTFDTLAGWTGKISGVTDPAEIAGVAAANIAKVKGVA
;
A
#
# COMPACT_ATOMS: atom_id res chain seq x y z
N MET A 1 1.72 1.20 -1.79
CA MET A 1 0.74 0.82 -0.75
C MET A 1 1.35 1.17 0.59
N GLY A 2 0.55 1.61 1.56
CA GLY A 2 1.02 1.81 2.93
C GLY A 2 0.79 0.58 3.79
N ASN A 3 1.75 0.28 4.67
CA ASN A 3 1.67 -0.83 5.60
C ASN A 3 1.49 -0.30 7.03
N GLY A 4 0.72 -1.04 7.83
CA GLY A 4 0.53 -0.71 9.24
C GLY A 4 0.44 -1.97 10.09
N THR A 5 0.64 -1.80 11.40
CA THR A 5 0.39 -2.85 12.39
C THR A 5 -0.34 -2.20 13.55
N ILE A 6 -1.51 -2.74 13.90
CA ILE A 6 -2.19 -2.39 15.16
C ILE A 6 -1.49 -3.21 16.24
N THR A 7 -0.85 -2.55 17.20
CA THR A 7 -0.07 -3.21 18.26
C THR A 7 -0.84 -3.40 19.55
N ASP A 8 -1.87 -2.58 19.79
CA ASP A 8 -2.78 -2.71 20.92
C ASP A 8 -4.19 -2.25 20.52
N ILE A 9 -5.20 -2.76 21.20
CA ILE A 9 -6.60 -2.37 21.05
C ILE A 9 -7.25 -1.98 22.38
N ASP A 10 -6.51 -1.96 23.49
CA ASP A 10 -7.00 -1.55 24.82
C ASP A 10 -8.31 -2.25 25.24
N ALA A 11 -8.44 -3.53 24.89
CA ALA A 11 -9.62 -4.38 25.09
C ALA A 11 -10.90 -3.99 24.32
N GLU A 12 -10.88 -3.01 23.43
CA GLU A 12 -11.98 -2.66 22.52
C GLU A 12 -11.56 -2.84 21.05
N SER A 13 -12.37 -3.49 20.23
CA SER A 13 -12.02 -3.65 18.82
C SER A 13 -11.80 -2.31 18.11
N CYS A 14 -10.81 -2.28 17.23
CA CYS A 14 -10.53 -1.13 16.39
C CYS A 14 -11.64 -0.99 15.32
N HIS A 15 -12.17 0.22 15.18
CA HIS A 15 -13.27 0.55 14.26
C HIS A 15 -12.77 1.09 12.91
N TYR A 16 -11.64 1.78 12.93
CA TYR A 16 -11.00 2.32 11.72
C TYR A 16 -9.53 1.96 11.70
N ARG A 17 -9.03 1.51 10.56
CA ARG A 17 -7.58 1.43 10.30
C ARG A 17 -7.28 2.02 8.94
N GLY A 18 -6.06 2.50 8.74
CA GLY A 18 -5.67 3.05 7.45
C GLY A 18 -4.33 3.73 7.48
N VAL A 19 -4.16 4.68 6.55
CA VAL A 19 -2.92 5.42 6.37
C VAL A 19 -3.21 6.88 6.00
N VAL A 20 -2.36 7.78 6.47
CA VAL A 20 -2.26 9.19 6.03
C VAL A 20 -0.93 9.37 5.31
N TRP A 21 -0.88 10.20 4.26
CA TRP A 21 0.37 10.41 3.50
C TRP A 21 0.49 11.82 2.90
N ASP A 22 1.75 12.20 2.64
CA ASP A 22 2.13 13.48 2.08
C ASP A 22 3.48 13.39 1.36
N THR A 23 3.82 14.38 0.56
CA THR A 23 5.14 14.61 -0.04
C THR A 23 6.11 15.33 0.89
N ILE A 24 5.64 15.84 2.02
CA ILE A 24 6.47 16.42 3.08
C ILE A 24 6.36 15.60 4.38
N SER A 25 7.46 15.51 5.13
CA SER A 25 7.45 14.87 6.46
C SER A 25 6.57 15.67 7.43
N ARG A 26 5.82 14.96 8.28
CA ARG A 26 4.95 15.58 9.30
C ARG A 26 5.12 14.93 10.67
N GLY A 27 4.90 15.76 11.70
CA GLY A 27 4.80 15.30 13.07
C GLY A 27 3.61 14.36 13.27
N ASP A 28 3.64 13.63 14.38
CA ASP A 28 2.51 12.79 14.80
C ASP A 28 1.26 13.66 15.04
N PRO A 29 0.12 13.38 14.39
CA PRO A 29 -1.13 14.10 14.62
C PRO A 29 -1.73 13.87 16.02
N GLY A 30 -1.40 12.78 16.72
CA GLY A 30 -2.04 12.39 17.98
C GLY A 30 -3.53 12.02 17.80
N ASN A 31 -4.38 12.35 18.77
CA ASN A 31 -5.81 12.05 18.72
C ASN A 31 -6.59 13.02 17.79
N VAL A 32 -6.27 13.00 16.51
CA VAL A 32 -6.89 13.81 15.45
C VAL A 32 -7.36 12.89 14.34
N ALA A 33 -8.55 13.12 13.81
CA ALA A 33 -9.07 12.31 12.71
C ALA A 33 -8.26 12.57 11.41
N PRO A 34 -8.01 11.55 10.57
CA PRO A 34 -7.23 11.66 9.33
C PRO A 34 -7.61 12.85 8.43
N ALA A 35 -8.91 13.11 8.30
CA ALA A 35 -9.46 14.21 7.50
C ALA A 35 -9.15 15.61 8.04
N ASP A 36 -8.83 15.71 9.33
CA ASP A 36 -8.51 16.96 10.04
C ASP A 36 -7.01 17.10 10.32
N THR A 37 -6.20 16.11 9.90
CA THR A 37 -4.75 16.20 10.00
C THR A 37 -4.22 17.17 8.95
N LEU A 38 -2.93 17.51 9.08
CA LEU A 38 -2.28 18.31 8.06
C LEU A 38 -1.85 17.49 6.84
N TYR A 39 -1.84 16.15 6.90
CA TYR A 39 -1.45 15.30 5.76
C TYR A 39 -2.32 15.59 4.53
N SER A 40 -1.72 15.57 3.35
CA SER A 40 -2.40 15.93 2.11
C SER A 40 -3.50 14.95 1.73
N ASP A 41 -3.38 13.67 2.09
CA ASP A 41 -4.36 12.65 1.73
C ASP A 41 -4.36 11.48 2.74
N TYR A 42 -5.43 10.69 2.70
CA TYR A 42 -5.65 9.57 3.60
C TYR A 42 -6.57 8.50 3.00
N ALA A 43 -6.50 7.29 3.55
CA ALA A 43 -7.43 6.22 3.21
C ALA A 43 -7.70 5.33 4.41
N LEU A 44 -8.98 5.04 4.63
CA LEU A 44 -9.46 4.28 5.78
C LEU A 44 -10.29 3.07 5.36
N ASP A 45 -10.26 2.03 6.18
CA ASP A 45 -11.24 0.94 6.20
C ASP A 45 -12.06 1.04 7.48
N LEU A 46 -13.39 1.02 7.35
CA LEU A 46 -14.31 0.85 8.47
C LEU A 46 -14.53 -0.65 8.70
N GLY A 47 -14.53 -1.09 9.95
CA GLY A 47 -14.78 -2.49 10.29
C GLY A 47 -14.58 -2.78 11.76
N VAL A 48 -14.28 -4.05 12.06
CA VAL A 48 -13.93 -4.51 13.40
C VAL A 48 -12.59 -5.22 13.26
N TYR A 49 -11.55 -4.64 13.86
CA TYR A 49 -10.18 -5.11 13.72
C TYR A 49 -9.55 -5.39 15.08
N GLY A 50 -8.71 -6.42 15.13
CA GLY A 50 -7.83 -6.69 16.27
C GLY A 50 -6.39 -6.26 16.00
N VAL A 51 -5.50 -6.64 16.92
CA VAL A 51 -4.05 -6.57 16.74
C VAL A 51 -3.63 -7.32 15.48
N GLY A 52 -2.70 -6.76 14.72
CA GLY A 52 -2.15 -7.39 13.53
C GLY A 52 -1.77 -6.43 12.42
N ALA A 53 -1.04 -6.98 11.43
CA ALA A 53 -0.62 -6.25 10.25
C ALA A 53 -1.79 -6.01 9.29
N PHE A 54 -1.74 -4.89 8.58
CA PHE A 54 -2.64 -4.57 7.49
C PHE A 54 -1.90 -3.80 6.39
N THR A 55 -2.49 -3.80 5.21
CA THR A 55 -2.03 -3.00 4.07
C THR A 55 -3.19 -2.20 3.54
N LYS A 56 -2.90 -0.95 3.15
CA LYS A 56 -3.87 -0.04 2.55
C LYS A 56 -3.33 0.53 1.24
N SER A 57 -4.15 0.47 0.19
CA SER A 57 -3.83 1.11 -1.09
C SER A 57 -3.88 2.63 -0.96
N MET A 58 -2.84 3.30 -1.48
CA MET A 58 -2.78 4.75 -1.64
C MET A 58 -3.00 5.05 -3.11
N THR A 59 -3.79 6.07 -3.41
CA THR A 59 -4.17 6.46 -4.78
C THR A 59 -3.73 7.89 -5.06
N GLY A 60 -3.78 8.32 -6.32
CA GLY A 60 -3.45 9.71 -6.70
C GLY A 60 -1.97 10.07 -6.52
N LEU A 61 -1.08 9.08 -6.38
CA LEU A 61 0.35 9.34 -6.16
C LEU A 61 1.02 9.81 -7.44
N ILE A 62 1.89 10.82 -7.30
CA ILE A 62 2.70 11.34 -8.40
C ILE A 62 3.90 10.40 -8.60
N PRO A 63 4.25 10.00 -9.84
CA PRO A 63 5.44 9.21 -10.12
C PRO A 63 6.74 9.93 -9.74
N VAL A 64 7.80 9.17 -9.45
CA VAL A 64 9.14 9.70 -9.12
C VAL A 64 9.07 10.74 -7.99
N THR A 65 8.29 10.44 -6.96
CA THR A 65 8.03 11.34 -5.84
C THR A 65 8.18 10.58 -4.53
N THR A 66 8.91 11.18 -3.60
CA THR A 66 9.04 10.67 -2.23
C THR A 66 7.79 10.99 -1.44
N TYR A 67 7.23 9.99 -0.77
CA TYR A 67 6.08 10.12 0.12
C TYR A 67 6.44 9.70 1.55
N PHE A 68 5.93 10.46 2.51
CA PHE A 68 5.96 10.19 3.93
C PHE A 68 4.56 9.78 4.35
N TYR A 69 4.44 8.68 5.10
CA TYR A 69 3.16 8.17 5.53
C TYR A 69 3.20 7.62 6.95
N ARG A 70 2.04 7.59 7.59
CA ARG A 70 1.82 6.91 8.88
C ARG A 70 0.64 5.98 8.77
N ALA A 71 0.73 4.83 9.42
CA ALA A 71 -0.43 4.01 9.70
C ALA A 71 -1.26 4.68 10.82
N CYS A 72 -2.58 4.59 10.73
CA CYS A 72 -3.49 5.11 11.75
C CYS A 72 -4.56 4.09 12.11
N ALA A 73 -5.02 4.15 13.35
CA ALA A 73 -6.10 3.32 13.86
C ALA A 73 -6.98 4.12 14.83
N LYS A 74 -8.23 3.67 15.00
CA LYS A 74 -9.19 4.27 15.93
C LYS A 74 -10.01 3.21 16.66
N ASN A 75 -10.15 3.35 17.98
CA ASN A 75 -11.18 2.68 18.78
C ASN A 75 -12.04 3.73 19.53
N GLY A 76 -12.77 3.36 20.58
CA GLY A 76 -13.54 4.30 21.40
C GLY A 76 -12.67 5.26 22.22
N GLY A 77 -11.40 4.93 22.47
CA GLY A 77 -10.43 5.78 23.15
C GLY A 77 -9.89 6.94 22.30
N GLY A 78 -9.91 6.80 20.97
CA GLY A 78 -9.50 7.85 20.05
C GLY A 78 -8.71 7.34 18.86
N TRP A 79 -8.05 8.27 18.17
CA TRP A 79 -7.10 8.01 17.10
C TRP A 79 -5.69 7.85 17.64
N ASP A 80 -4.94 6.95 17.02
CA ASP A 80 -3.50 6.82 17.23
C ASP A 80 -2.77 6.58 15.91
N TYR A 81 -1.49 6.96 15.87
CA TYR A 81 -0.66 6.94 14.67
C TYR A 81 0.67 6.25 14.92
N GLY A 82 1.07 5.40 13.97
CA GLY A 82 2.38 4.76 13.98
C GLY A 82 3.51 5.72 13.65
N ALA A 83 4.73 5.18 13.74
CA ALA A 83 5.94 5.87 13.27
C ALA A 83 5.83 6.26 11.79
N GLU A 84 6.40 7.40 11.42
CA GLU A 84 6.48 7.81 10.01
C GLU A 84 7.37 6.85 9.23
N GLN A 85 6.92 6.53 8.03
CA GLN A 85 7.60 5.69 7.05
C GLN A 85 7.72 6.47 5.74
N THR A 86 8.71 6.10 4.92
CA THR A 86 8.98 6.78 3.65
C THR A 86 9.11 5.77 2.52
N PHE A 87 8.64 6.13 1.33
CA PHE A 87 8.87 5.38 0.11
C PHE A 87 8.91 6.30 -1.11
N ASP A 88 9.55 5.85 -2.18
CA ASP A 88 9.53 6.52 -3.47
C ASP A 88 8.57 5.83 -4.43
N THR A 89 7.78 6.62 -5.15
CA THR A 89 7.01 6.09 -6.28
C THR A 89 7.92 5.85 -7.47
N LEU A 90 7.70 4.74 -8.16
CA LEU A 90 8.41 4.45 -9.40
C LEU A 90 7.92 5.37 -10.53
N ALA A 91 8.77 5.56 -11.54
CA ALA A 91 8.33 6.17 -12.78
C ALA A 91 7.16 5.35 -13.35
N GLY A 92 6.09 6.03 -13.75
CA GLY A 92 5.02 5.40 -14.52
C GLY A 92 5.61 4.90 -15.82
N TRP A 93 5.60 3.59 -16.05
CA TRP A 93 6.02 3.06 -17.34
C TRP A 93 5.02 3.49 -18.41
N THR A 94 5.42 4.42 -19.27
CA THR A 94 4.62 4.92 -20.40
C THR A 94 5.02 4.28 -21.72
N GLY A 95 5.99 3.35 -21.69
CA GLY A 95 6.39 2.62 -22.87
C GLY A 95 5.20 1.85 -23.45
N LYS A 96 5.07 1.82 -24.78
CA LYS A 96 4.44 0.68 -25.43
C LYS A 96 5.53 -0.38 -25.56
N ILE A 97 5.24 -1.63 -25.20
CA ILE A 97 6.03 -2.74 -25.74
C ILE A 97 5.70 -2.77 -27.23
N SER A 98 6.59 -2.21 -28.04
CA SER A 98 6.51 -2.23 -29.49
C SER A 98 7.48 -3.28 -30.01
N GLY A 99 7.02 -4.15 -30.92
CA GLY A 99 7.85 -5.21 -31.51
C GLY A 99 7.63 -6.60 -30.94
N VAL A 100 6.86 -6.79 -29.86
CA VAL A 100 6.38 -8.12 -29.50
C VAL A 100 5.27 -8.51 -30.48
N THR A 101 5.65 -9.31 -31.45
CA THR A 101 4.72 -9.95 -32.40
C THR A 101 4.37 -11.38 -31.96
N ASP A 102 5.16 -11.96 -31.05
CA ASP A 102 4.91 -13.26 -30.42
C ASP A 102 4.76 -13.11 -28.90
N PRO A 103 3.55 -13.34 -28.33
CA PRO A 103 3.31 -13.32 -26.88
C PRO A 103 4.26 -14.22 -26.07
N ALA A 104 4.89 -15.22 -26.69
CA ALA A 104 5.85 -16.12 -26.03
C ALA A 104 7.13 -15.41 -25.55
N GLU A 105 7.51 -14.27 -26.13
CA GLU A 105 8.71 -13.52 -25.73
C GLU A 105 8.51 -12.65 -24.47
N ILE A 106 7.26 -12.30 -24.13
CA ILE A 106 6.95 -11.53 -22.90
C ILE A 106 7.11 -12.41 -21.65
N ALA A 107 6.96 -13.72 -21.79
CA ALA A 107 7.10 -14.68 -20.71
C ALA A 107 8.52 -15.24 -20.63
N GLY A 108 9.53 -14.40 -20.40
CA GLY A 108 10.97 -14.74 -20.32
C GLY A 108 11.41 -15.87 -19.36
N VAL A 109 10.51 -16.74 -18.92
CA VAL A 109 10.84 -18.15 -18.72
C VAL A 109 11.02 -18.76 -20.10
N ALA A 110 12.28 -18.99 -20.51
CA ALA A 110 12.59 -19.65 -21.77
C ALA A 110 11.68 -20.87 -21.98
N ALA A 111 10.91 -20.87 -23.07
CA ALA A 111 10.02 -21.96 -23.51
C ALA A 111 10.79 -23.26 -23.87
N ALA A 112 12.03 -23.41 -23.41
CA ALA A 112 12.93 -24.52 -23.67
C ALA A 112 12.51 -25.83 -22.95
N ASN A 113 11.53 -25.80 -22.06
CA ASN A 113 11.14 -26.97 -21.25
C ASN A 113 9.92 -27.76 -21.76
N ILE A 114 9.34 -27.45 -22.91
CA ILE A 114 8.42 -28.41 -23.54
C ILE A 114 9.28 -29.46 -24.25
N ALA A 115 9.81 -30.39 -23.46
CA ALA A 115 10.36 -31.64 -23.94
C ALA A 115 9.30 -32.29 -24.84
N LYS A 116 9.66 -32.56 -26.11
CA LYS A 116 8.93 -33.34 -27.11
C LYS A 116 7.65 -33.97 -26.57
N VAL A 117 6.49 -33.52 -27.06
CA VAL A 117 5.29 -34.37 -27.02
C VAL A 117 5.66 -35.63 -27.81
N LYS A 118 5.97 -36.71 -27.10
CA LYS A 118 6.18 -38.04 -27.67
C LYS A 118 4.89 -38.37 -28.41
N GLY A 119 4.98 -38.63 -29.71
CA GLY A 119 3.82 -38.85 -30.57
C GLY A 119 2.81 -39.78 -29.92
N VAL A 120 1.55 -39.36 -29.92
CA VAL A 120 0.45 -40.30 -29.68
C VAL A 120 0.26 -41.07 -30.99
N ALA A 121 0.19 -42.39 -30.84
CA ALA A 121 0.22 -43.41 -31.88
C ALA A 121 -0.81 -43.21 -33.01
#